data_AF-A0A7C0YNF6-F1
#
_entry.id   AF-A0A7C0YNF6-F1
#
_cell.length_a   1.000
_cell.length_b   1.000
_cell.length_c   1.000
_cell.angle_alpha   90.00
_cell.angle_beta   90.00
_cell.angle_gamma   90.00
#
_symmetry.space_group_name_H-M   'P 1'
#
loop_
_entity.id
_entity.type
_entity.pdbx_description
1 polymer ?
#
loop_
_entity_poly.entity_id
_entity_poly.type
_entity_poly.pdbx_seq_one_letter_code
_entity_poly.pdbx_strand_id
1 'polypeptide(L)'
;MAKKILLLILIVAIISGYLYYGELRRKSGITEHTYGLTFNGTKAYLHVQEQCEIGPRPPGTIEHEKCVQYIVNIIKSYGLTYHLENFTFSDPEVGPISMVNIIVSLGSGDKILYVGA
;
A
#
# COMPACT_ATOMS: atom_id res chain seq x y z
N MET A 1 35.73 6.11 -54.07
CA MET A 1 34.28 6.37 -54.06
C MET A 1 33.57 5.52 -52.98
N ALA A 2 33.75 4.19 -52.98
CA ALA A 2 33.14 3.27 -52.00
C ALA A 2 33.44 3.58 -50.50
N LYS A 3 34.67 3.97 -50.14
CA LYS A 3 35.03 4.30 -48.74
C LYS A 3 34.28 5.52 -48.19
N LYS A 4 33.97 6.52 -49.03
CA LYS A 4 33.20 7.72 -48.65
C LYS A 4 31.71 7.37 -48.44
N ILE A 5 31.18 6.47 -49.27
CA ILE A 5 29.81 5.95 -49.14
C ILE A 5 29.68 5.12 -47.85
N LEU A 6 30.66 4.26 -47.55
CA LEU A 6 30.68 3.48 -46.31
C LEU A 6 30.75 4.36 -45.05
N LEU A 7 31.53 5.44 -45.10
CA LEU A 7 31.64 6.40 -43.99
C LEU A 7 30.30 7.13 -43.73
N LEU A 8 29.60 7.53 -44.80
CA LEU A 8 28.27 8.13 -44.69
C LEU A 8 27.24 7.18 -44.06
N ILE A 9 27.25 5.91 -44.46
CA ILE A 9 26.36 4.88 -43.89
C ILE A 9 26.63 4.69 -42.39
N LEU A 10 27.90 4.67 -41.99
CA LEU A 10 28.28 4.55 -40.57
C LEU A 10 27.81 5.75 -39.75
N ILE A 11 27.96 6.97 -40.27
CA ILE A 11 27.51 8.19 -39.60
C ILE A 11 25.99 8.17 -39.41
N VAL A 12 25.24 7.78 -40.46
CA VAL A 12 23.77 7.68 -40.39
C VAL A 12 23.34 6.61 -39.38
N ALA A 13 24.01 5.45 -39.36
CA ALA A 13 23.72 4.40 -38.38
C ALA A 13 23.93 4.88 -36.94
N ILE A 14 25.05 5.58 -36.67
CA ILE A 14 25.34 6.14 -35.34
C ILE A 14 24.31 7.18 -34.93
N ILE A 15 23.95 8.11 -35.83
CA ILE A 15 22.93 9.14 -35.55
C ILE A 15 21.58 8.50 -35.28
N SER A 16 21.17 7.53 -36.11
CA SER A 16 19.90 6.82 -35.94
C SER A 16 19.85 6.05 -34.61
N GLY A 17 20.95 5.39 -34.23
CA GLY A 17 21.08 4.72 -32.94
C GLY A 17 21.02 5.68 -31.77
N TYR A 18 21.66 6.86 -31.88
CA TYR A 18 21.62 7.88 -30.84
C TYR A 18 20.22 8.47 -30.65
N LEU A 19 19.50 8.74 -31.74
CA LEU A 19 18.11 9.21 -31.71
C LEU A 19 17.17 8.14 -31.11
N TYR A 20 17.32 6.89 -31.53
CA TYR A 20 16.55 5.76 -31.01
C TYR A 20 16.80 5.55 -29.51
N TYR A 21 18.06 5.66 -29.07
CA TYR A 21 18.42 5.57 -27.65
C TYR A 21 17.81 6.70 -26.81
N GLY A 22 17.79 7.94 -27.35
CA GLY A 22 17.11 9.07 -26.70
C GLY A 22 15.61 8.84 -26.54
N GLU A 23 14.97 8.27 -27.55
CA GLU A 23 13.54 7.95 -27.50
C GLU A 23 13.20 6.81 -26.52
N LEU A 24 14.07 5.79 -26.44
CA LEU A 24 13.96 4.73 -25.43
C LEU A 24 14.11 5.29 -24.01
N ARG A 25 15.06 6.20 -23.76
CA ARG A 25 15.20 6.89 -22.46
C ARG A 25 13.99 7.75 -22.11
N ARG A 26 13.37 8.38 -23.10
CA ARG A 26 12.14 9.16 -22.92
C ARG A 26 10.94 8.26 -22.59
N LYS A 27 10.81 7.11 -23.25
CA LYS A 27 9.78 6.10 -22.95
C LYS A 27 10.02 5.37 -21.63
N SER A 28 11.28 5.20 -21.23
CA SER A 28 11.66 4.69 -19.90
C SER A 28 11.55 5.75 -18.82
N GLY A 29 10.79 6.82 -19.05
CA GLY A 29 10.40 7.79 -18.05
C GLY A 29 9.65 7.09 -16.92
N ILE A 30 10.41 6.48 -16.01
CA ILE A 30 10.05 6.33 -14.62
C ILE A 30 10.03 7.77 -14.12
N THR A 31 8.92 8.47 -14.40
CA THR A 31 8.52 9.60 -13.61
C THR A 31 8.36 9.02 -12.22
N GLU A 32 9.33 9.28 -11.36
CA GLU A 32 9.18 9.08 -9.94
C GLU A 32 8.01 9.98 -9.54
N HIS A 33 6.79 9.42 -9.57
CA HIS A 33 5.63 10.06 -9.02
C HIS A 33 5.88 10.06 -7.51
N THR A 34 6.55 11.11 -7.03
CA THR A 34 6.51 11.50 -5.63
C THR A 34 5.08 11.95 -5.39
N TYR A 35 4.18 10.98 -5.19
CA TYR A 35 2.93 11.23 -4.51
C TYR A 35 3.34 11.87 -3.19
N GLY A 36 3.06 13.16 -3.02
CA GLY A 36 3.42 13.96 -1.85
C GLY A 36 2.64 13.56 -0.59
N LEU A 37 2.51 12.26 -0.35
CA LEU A 37 1.93 11.65 0.84
C LEU A 37 3.06 11.40 1.81
N THR A 38 3.35 12.39 2.65
CA THR A 38 4.25 12.22 3.78
C THR A 38 3.49 11.59 4.94
N PHE A 39 4.14 10.65 5.62
CA PHE A 39 3.60 10.11 6.87
C PHE A 39 3.45 11.24 7.90
N ASN A 40 2.29 11.30 8.55
CA ASN A 40 1.99 12.28 9.58
C ASN A 40 1.99 11.62 10.97
N GLY A 41 3.11 11.76 11.69
CA GLY A 41 3.27 11.19 13.02
C GLY A 41 2.27 11.71 14.06
N THR A 42 1.86 12.98 13.97
CA THR A 42 0.85 13.56 14.86
C THR A 42 -0.50 12.87 14.69
N LYS A 43 -0.96 12.66 13.45
CA LYS A 43 -2.20 11.92 13.18
C LYS A 43 -2.11 10.47 13.63
N ALA A 44 -0.97 9.81 13.39
CA ALA A 44 -0.75 8.45 13.85
C ALA A 44 -0.83 8.33 15.39
N TYR A 45 -0.20 9.26 16.12
CA TYR A 45 -0.28 9.33 17.58
C TYR A 45 -1.72 9.52 18.08
N LEU A 46 -2.49 10.41 17.45
CA LEU A 46 -3.90 10.61 17.80
C LEU A 46 -4.71 9.31 17.66
N HIS A 47 -4.49 8.51 16.61
CA HIS A 47 -5.17 7.22 16.48
C HIS A 47 -4.83 6.22 17.58
N VAL A 48 -3.59 6.24 18.08
CA VAL A 48 -3.19 5.41 19.23
C VAL A 48 -3.85 5.93 20.51
N GLN A 49 -3.86 7.25 20.70
CA GLN A 49 -4.46 7.88 21.86
C GLN A 49 -5.95 7.56 21.96
N GLU A 50 -6.71 7.73 20.88
CA GLU A 50 -8.15 7.41 20.82
C GLU A 50 -8.43 5.94 21.18
N GLN A 51 -7.64 5.01 20.64
CA GLN A 51 -7.78 3.59 21.00
C GLN A 51 -7.49 3.33 22.48
N CYS A 52 -6.56 4.05 23.09
CA CYS A 52 -6.26 3.94 24.51
C CYS A 52 -7.34 4.58 25.38
N GLU A 53 -7.94 5.69 24.95
CA GLU A 53 -9.04 6.36 25.65
C GLU A 53 -10.33 5.50 25.70
N ILE A 54 -10.54 4.61 24.73
CA ILE A 54 -11.61 3.59 24.77
C ILE A 54 -11.47 2.66 25.98
N GLY A 55 -10.24 2.42 26.46
CA GLY A 55 -9.92 1.51 27.55
C GLY A 55 -9.25 0.20 27.11
N PRO A 56 -9.01 -0.75 28.04
CA PRO A 56 -8.49 -2.07 27.72
C PRO A 56 -9.39 -2.79 26.71
N ARG A 57 -8.79 -3.49 25.73
CA ARG A 57 -9.54 -4.16 24.64
C ARG A 57 -9.37 -5.69 24.65
N PRO A 58 -9.54 -6.38 25.78
CA PRO A 58 -9.57 -7.83 25.74
C PRO A 58 -10.75 -8.30 24.86
N PRO A 59 -10.56 -9.32 24.00
CA PRO A 59 -11.63 -9.80 23.13
C PRO A 59 -12.90 -10.20 23.90
N GLY A 60 -14.06 -9.90 23.31
CA GLY A 60 -15.37 -10.15 23.93
C GLY A 60 -15.87 -9.05 24.88
N THR A 61 -15.10 -7.99 25.14
CA THR A 61 -15.61 -6.83 25.90
C THR A 61 -16.24 -5.75 25.02
N ILE A 62 -17.02 -4.88 25.67
CA ILE A 62 -17.65 -3.72 25.03
C ILE A 62 -16.58 -2.76 24.48
N GLU A 63 -15.47 -2.58 25.20
CA GLU A 63 -14.35 -1.73 24.79
C GLU A 63 -13.65 -2.28 23.54
N HIS A 64 -13.51 -3.61 23.43
CA HIS A 64 -13.01 -4.24 22.22
C HIS A 64 -13.92 -3.97 21.02
N GLU A 65 -15.24 -4.14 21.17
CA GLU A 65 -16.21 -3.83 20.12
C GLU A 65 -16.18 -2.34 19.72
N LYS A 66 -16.08 -1.43 20.69
CA LYS A 66 -15.93 0.02 20.43
C LYS A 66 -14.65 0.31 19.64
N CYS A 67 -13.54 -0.35 19.96
CA CYS A 67 -12.27 -0.19 19.23
C CYS A 67 -12.38 -0.69 17.79
N VAL A 68 -13.02 -1.84 17.57
CA VAL A 68 -13.30 -2.36 16.21
C VAL A 68 -14.14 -1.35 15.42
N GLN A 69 -15.19 -0.79 16.02
CA GLN A 69 -16.02 0.23 15.36
C GLN A 69 -15.23 1.50 15.06
N TYR A 70 -14.36 1.95 15.96
CA TYR A 70 -13.46 3.07 15.73
C TYR A 70 -12.60 2.84 14.47
N ILE A 71 -11.89 1.72 14.41
CA ILE A 71 -11.00 1.38 13.28
C ILE A 71 -11.80 1.31 11.97
N VAL A 72 -12.94 0.63 11.98
CA VAL A 72 -13.84 0.52 10.83
C VAL A 72 -14.33 1.88 10.35
N ASN A 73 -14.69 2.78 11.27
CA ASN A 73 -15.15 4.11 10.92
C ASN A 73 -14.04 4.96 10.31
N ILE A 74 -12.80 4.84 10.80
CA ILE A 74 -11.64 5.48 10.18
C ILE A 74 -11.42 4.94 8.76
N ILE A 75 -11.44 3.62 8.55
CA ILE A 75 -11.30 3.00 7.22
C ILE A 75 -12.37 3.51 6.26
N LYS A 76 -13.64 3.54 6.70
CA LYS A 76 -14.76 4.10 5.92
C LYS A 76 -14.56 5.57 5.58
N SER A 77 -14.03 6.37 6.51
CA SER A 77 -13.79 7.81 6.30
C SER A 77 -12.76 8.07 5.19
N TYR A 78 -11.87 7.11 4.93
CA TYR A 78 -10.95 7.14 3.79
C TYR A 78 -11.57 6.60 2.48
N GLY A 79 -12.86 6.27 2.47
CA GLY A 79 -13.56 5.72 1.31
C GLY A 79 -13.16 4.27 0.99
N LEU A 80 -12.56 3.56 1.96
CA LEU A 80 -12.09 2.20 1.76
C LEU A 80 -13.14 1.17 2.14
N THR A 81 -13.10 0.03 1.46
CA THR A 81 -13.88 -1.15 1.83
C THR A 81 -13.07 -2.04 2.76
N TYR A 82 -13.78 -2.78 3.62
CA TYR A 82 -13.17 -3.70 4.58
C TYR A 82 -13.99 -4.98 4.66
N HIS A 83 -13.35 -6.04 5.12
CA HIS A 83 -13.96 -7.30 5.47
C HIS A 83 -13.73 -7.57 6.96
N LEU A 84 -14.78 -7.92 7.69
CA LEU A 84 -14.67 -8.42 9.06
C LEU A 84 -14.72 -9.95 9.01
N GLU A 85 -13.59 -10.57 9.35
CA GLU A 85 -13.50 -12.01 9.49
C GLU A 85 -13.70 -12.35 10.96
N ASN A 86 -14.92 -12.77 11.30
CA ASN A 86 -15.29 -13.14 12.67
C ASN A 86 -15.04 -14.64 12.88
N PHE A 87 -14.48 -14.98 14.03
CA PHE A 87 -14.24 -16.37 14.41
C PHE A 87 -14.29 -16.54 15.94
N THR A 88 -14.35 -17.78 16.39
CA THR A 88 -14.33 -18.12 17.81
C THR A 88 -13.02 -18.84 18.13
N PHE A 89 -12.23 -18.28 19.03
CA PHE A 89 -11.07 -18.95 19.60
C PHE A 89 -11.52 -19.77 20.81
N SER A 90 -11.19 -21.06 20.84
CA SER A 90 -11.51 -21.93 21.98
C SER A 90 -10.31 -21.98 22.93
N ASP A 91 -10.38 -21.20 24.01
CA ASP A 91 -9.36 -21.19 25.04
C ASP A 91 -9.63 -22.30 26.09
N PRO A 92 -8.63 -23.12 26.45
CA PRO A 92 -8.82 -24.19 27.44
C PRO A 92 -9.16 -23.73 28.86
N GLU A 93 -8.79 -22.50 29.25
CA GLU A 93 -8.96 -21.97 30.61
C GLU A 93 -10.19 -21.07 30.71
N VAL A 94 -10.41 -20.20 29.73
CA VAL A 94 -11.51 -19.20 29.73
C VAL A 94 -12.69 -19.58 28.83
N GLY A 95 -12.56 -20.61 27.97
CA GLY A 95 -13.63 -21.06 27.09
C GLY A 95 -13.68 -20.30 25.75
N PRO A 96 -14.85 -20.27 25.07
CA PRO A 96 -14.96 -19.66 23.74
C PRO A 96 -14.87 -18.13 23.82
N ILE A 97 -13.96 -17.55 23.03
CA ILE A 97 -13.72 -16.12 22.92
C ILE A 97 -14.07 -15.66 21.50
N SER A 98 -14.90 -14.62 21.38
CA SER A 98 -15.24 -14.02 20.10
C SER A 98 -14.11 -13.12 19.61
N MET A 99 -13.60 -13.40 18.42
CA MET A 99 -12.48 -12.72 17.78
C MET A 99 -12.91 -12.13 16.43
N VAL A 100 -12.20 -11.09 15.99
CA VAL A 100 -12.43 -10.49 14.68
C VAL A 100 -11.12 -9.99 14.09
N ASN A 101 -10.86 -10.33 12.83
CA ASN A 101 -9.85 -9.67 12.02
C ASN A 101 -10.52 -8.58 11.18
N ILE A 102 -9.84 -7.43 11.01
CA ILE A 102 -10.26 -6.34 10.13
C ILE A 102 -9.32 -6.33 8.93
N ILE A 103 -9.82 -6.71 7.75
CA ILE A 103 -9.03 -6.86 6.54
C ILE A 103 -9.39 -5.77 5.55
N VAL A 104 -8.38 -5.05 5.06
CA VAL A 104 -8.50 -4.05 4.00
C VAL A 104 -7.59 -4.45 2.85
N SER A 105 -8.09 -4.38 1.62
CA SER A 105 -7.32 -4.70 0.41
C SER A 105 -7.38 -3.52 -0.55
N LEU A 106 -6.20 -3.13 -1.06
CA LEU A 106 -6.02 -1.98 -1.94
C LEU A 106 -5.15 -2.37 -3.13
N GLY A 107 -5.46 -1.82 -4.30
CA GLY A 107 -4.73 -2.10 -5.55
C GLY A 107 -5.18 -3.40 -6.25
N SER A 108 -4.56 -3.67 -7.40
CA SER A 108 -4.93 -4.78 -8.30
C SER A 108 -3.72 -5.44 -8.98
N GLY A 109 -2.53 -5.33 -8.39
CA GLY A 109 -1.31 -5.88 -8.96
C GLY A 109 -1.07 -7.35 -8.58
N ASP A 110 -0.19 -8.02 -9.30
CA ASP A 110 0.14 -9.44 -9.09
C ASP A 110 1.06 -9.70 -7.87
N LYS A 111 1.48 -8.64 -7.19
CA LYS A 111 2.30 -8.69 -5.97
C LYS A 111 1.51 -8.12 -4.81
N ILE A 112 1.54 -8.81 -3.68
CA ILE A 112 0.84 -8.41 -2.47
C ILE A 112 1.86 -7.98 -1.41
N LEU A 113 1.60 -6.85 -0.75
CA LEU A 113 2.28 -6.43 0.46
C LEU A 113 1.32 -6.61 1.63
N TYR A 114 1.69 -7.44 2.61
CA TYR A 114 0.94 -7.58 3.85
C TYR A 114 1.48 -6.62 4.90
N VAL A 115 0.58 -5.85 5.51
CA VAL A 115 0.85 -5.01 6.68
C VAL A 115 -0.14 -5.41 7.75
N GLY A 116 0.37 -5.83 8.92
CA GLY A 116 -0.44 -6.25 10.07
C GLY A 116 0.06 -5.59 11.35
N ALA A 117 -0.83 -5.48 12.34
CA ALA A 117 -0.58 -4.92 13.66
C ALA A 117 -1.36 -5.71 14.71
#